data_AF-A0A5C6FZT5-F1
#
_entry.id   AF-A0A5C6FZT5-F1
#
_cell.length_a   1.000
_cell.length_b   1.000
_cell.length_c   1.000
_cell.angle_alpha   90.00
_cell.angle_beta   90.00
_cell.angle_gamma   90.00
#
_symmetry.space_group_name_H-M   'P 1'
#
loop_
_entity.id
_entity.type
_entity.pdbx_description
1 polymer ?
#
loop_
_entity_poly.entity_id
_entity_poly.type
_entity_poly.pdbx_seq_one_letter_code
_entity_poly.pdbx_strand_id
1 'polypeptide(L)'
;MTWPDYYPKPEPGMEKVDRAHIDHCIEMLRIAIMCAGDVTPITLYIPEWQDDPTPDFSTMHTCRDFSKILDYVKQNEIEWSYSSNE
;
A
#
# COMPACT_ATOMS: atom_id res chain seq x y z
N MET A 1 -8.31 14.44 -16.27
CA MET A 1 -7.13 13.89 -15.58
C MET A 1 -6.69 14.84 -14.45
N THR A 2 -6.19 14.33 -13.32
CA THR A 2 -5.83 15.13 -12.12
C THR A 2 -4.57 15.98 -12.28
N TRP A 3 -3.77 15.75 -13.33
CA TRP A 3 -2.57 16.54 -13.66
C TRP A 3 -2.61 17.04 -15.12
N PRO A 4 -3.36 18.12 -15.38
CA PRO A 4 -3.64 18.58 -16.75
C PRO A 4 -2.43 19.17 -17.48
N ASP A 5 -1.34 19.49 -16.77
CA ASP A 5 -0.13 20.06 -17.36
C ASP A 5 0.83 19.00 -17.96
N TYR A 6 0.62 17.72 -17.63
CA TYR A 6 1.49 16.61 -18.04
C TYR A 6 0.80 15.60 -18.96
N TYR A 7 -0.54 15.54 -18.92
CA TYR A 7 -1.33 14.64 -19.74
C TYR A 7 -2.17 15.39 -20.77
N PRO A 8 -2.41 14.80 -21.96
CA PRO A 8 -3.30 15.37 -22.95
C PRO A 8 -4.66 15.70 -22.33
N LYS A 9 -5.22 16.85 -22.71
CA LYS A 9 -6.58 17.20 -22.29
C LYS A 9 -7.55 16.17 -22.86
N PRO A 10 -8.60 15.81 -22.10
CA PRO A 10 -9.66 14.93 -22.60
C PRO A 10 -10.24 15.50 -23.90
N GLU A 11 -10.67 14.62 -24.81
CA GLU A 11 -11.49 15.08 -25.91
C GLU A 11 -12.78 15.75 -25.37
N PRO A 12 -13.30 16.80 -26.03
CA PRO A 12 -14.52 17.47 -25.61
C PRO A 12 -15.67 16.47 -25.43
N GLY A 13 -16.21 16.38 -24.21
CA GLY A 13 -17.29 15.44 -23.85
C GLY A 13 -16.85 14.13 -23.19
N MET A 14 -15.54 13.83 -23.16
CA MET A 14 -15.00 12.60 -22.53
C MET A 14 -14.62 12.77 -21.05
N GLU A 15 -14.79 13.98 -20.49
CA GLU A 15 -14.34 14.32 -19.13
C GLU A 15 -14.89 13.38 -18.04
N LYS A 16 -16.13 12.91 -18.20
CA LYS A 16 -16.74 11.93 -17.27
C LYS A 16 -16.11 10.54 -17.37
N VAL A 17 -15.72 10.12 -18.58
CA VAL A 17 -15.11 8.80 -18.83
C VAL A 17 -13.72 8.75 -18.23
N ASP A 18 -12.94 9.81 -18.40
CA ASP A 18 -11.60 9.91 -17.84
C ASP A 18 -11.61 9.90 -16.31
N ARG A 19 -12.58 10.60 -15.69
CA ARG A 19 -12.79 10.56 -14.24
C ARG A 19 -13.15 9.15 -13.78
N ALA A 20 -14.11 8.52 -14.43
CA ALA A 20 -14.54 7.16 -14.10
C ALA A 20 -13.39 6.14 -14.22
N HIS A 21 -12.51 6.28 -15.21
CA HIS A 21 -11.36 5.39 -15.37
C HIS A 21 -10.38 5.50 -14.20
N ILE A 22 -10.04 6.73 -13.79
CA ILE A 22 -9.16 6.96 -12.63
C ILE A 22 -9.80 6.45 -11.35
N ASP A 23 -11.08 6.74 -11.12
CA ASP A 23 -11.81 6.31 -9.92
C ASP A 23 -11.84 4.77 -9.81
N HIS A 24 -12.07 4.07 -10.93
CA HIS A 24 -11.96 2.62 -11.01
C HIS A 24 -10.55 2.12 -10.65
N CYS A 25 -9.49 2.74 -11.20
CA CYS A 25 -8.13 2.30 -10.92
C CYS A 25 -7.76 2.47 -9.45
N ILE A 26 -8.13 3.61 -8.84
CA ILE A 26 -7.92 3.87 -7.41
C ILE A 26 -8.69 2.84 -6.57
N GLU A 27 -9.93 2.52 -6.94
CA GLU A 27 -10.73 1.52 -6.25
C GLU A 27 -10.11 0.11 -6.34
N MET A 28 -9.59 -0.27 -7.51
CA MET A 28 -8.91 -1.55 -7.67
C MET A 28 -7.62 -1.62 -6.82
N LEU A 29 -6.85 -0.54 -6.75
CA LEU A 29 -5.67 -0.45 -5.88
C LEU A 29 -6.07 -0.54 -4.40
N ARG A 30 -7.14 0.15 -3.98
CA ARG A 30 -7.67 0.08 -2.62
C ARG A 30 -8.06 -1.35 -2.26
N ILE A 31 -8.83 -2.02 -3.11
CA ILE A 31 -9.25 -3.42 -2.89
C ILE A 31 -8.02 -4.33 -2.83
N ALA A 32 -7.07 -4.18 -3.76
CA ALA A 32 -5.84 -4.97 -3.78
C ALA A 32 -5.02 -4.78 -2.49
N ILE A 33 -4.82 -3.54 -2.03
CA ILE A 33 -4.09 -3.23 -0.79
C ILE A 33 -4.85 -3.73 0.44
N MET A 34 -6.17 -3.62 0.47
CA MET A 34 -6.97 -4.10 1.61
C MET A 34 -7.00 -5.63 1.69
N CYS A 35 -7.05 -6.32 0.55
CA CYS A 35 -6.94 -7.78 0.49
C CYS A 35 -5.51 -8.26 0.75
N ALA A 36 -4.51 -7.52 0.26
CA ALA A 36 -3.09 -7.74 0.52
C ALA A 36 -2.61 -7.04 1.79
N GLY A 37 -3.53 -6.63 2.67
CA GLY A 37 -3.24 -6.07 3.99
C GLY A 37 -2.67 -7.17 4.85
N ASP A 38 -1.46 -7.59 4.52
CA ASP A 38 -0.81 -8.72 5.12
C ASP A 38 0.23 -8.19 6.10
N VAL A 39 -0.07 -8.38 7.38
CA VAL A 39 0.86 -8.12 8.49
C VAL A 39 1.72 -9.35 8.78
N THR A 40 1.68 -10.38 7.93
CA THR A 40 2.53 -11.56 8.08
C THR A 40 3.99 -11.13 8.02
N PRO A 41 4.76 -11.35 9.09
CA PRO A 41 6.14 -10.93 9.13
C PRO A 41 6.92 -11.69 8.05
N ILE A 42 7.74 -10.97 7.29
CA ILE A 42 8.71 -11.59 6.39
C ILE A 42 9.78 -12.23 7.27
N THR A 43 9.88 -13.55 7.21
CA THR A 43 10.91 -14.29 7.93
C THR A 43 12.26 -14.12 7.24
N LEU A 44 13.33 -14.17 8.03
CA LEU A 44 14.69 -14.12 7.51
C LEU A 44 15.29 -15.53 7.56
N TYR A 45 16.00 -15.92 6.51
CA TYR A 45 16.82 -17.14 6.48
C TYR A 45 18.24 -16.80 6.08
N ILE A 46 19.22 -17.64 6.45
CA ILE A 46 20.62 -17.47 6.09
C ILE A 46 20.95 -18.55 5.04
N PRO A 47 21.11 -18.19 3.76
CA PRO A 47 21.50 -19.14 2.72
C PRO A 47 22.94 -19.62 2.90
N GLU A 48 23.28 -20.84 2.45
CA GLU A 48 24.64 -21.40 2.60
C GLU A 48 25.75 -20.57 1.91
N TRP A 49 25.39 -19.68 0.99
CA TRP A 49 26.29 -18.88 0.18
C TRP A 49 26.53 -17.44 0.69
N GLN A 50 25.93 -17.04 1.81
CA GLN A 50 26.16 -15.71 2.41
C GLN A 50 25.89 -15.70 3.92
N ASP A 51 26.60 -14.82 4.65
CA ASP A 51 26.44 -14.70 6.12
C ASP A 51 25.29 -13.77 6.53
N ASP A 52 24.78 -12.94 5.62
CA ASP A 52 23.72 -11.98 5.91
C ASP A 52 22.31 -12.61 5.77
N PRO A 53 21.36 -12.29 6.68
CA PRO A 53 19.99 -12.75 6.57
C PRO A 53 19.30 -12.26 5.29
N THR A 54 18.66 -13.16 4.56
CA THR A 54 17.86 -12.87 3.37
C THR A 54 16.37 -12.94 3.68
N PRO A 55 15.53 -12.02 3.16
CA PRO A 55 14.09 -12.11 3.28
C PRO A 55 13.52 -13.34 2.56
N ASP A 56 12.66 -14.10 3.24
CA ASP A 56 11.90 -15.20 2.66
C ASP A 56 10.57 -14.72 2.07
N PHE A 57 10.57 -14.46 0.76
CA PHE A 57 9.38 -14.05 0.00
C PHE A 57 8.44 -15.22 -0.35
N SER A 58 8.78 -16.46 0.00
CA SER A 58 7.90 -17.61 -0.21
C SER A 58 6.89 -17.83 0.92
N THR A 59 6.89 -16.93 1.91
CA THR A 59 5.95 -16.94 3.04
C THR A 59 4.50 -16.97 2.56
N MET A 60 3.70 -17.90 3.08
CA MET A 60 2.29 -18.03 2.71
C MET A 60 1.49 -16.84 3.21
N HIS A 61 1.05 -16.00 2.28
CA HIS A 61 0.18 -14.86 2.55
C HIS A 61 -1.26 -15.30 2.79
N THR A 62 -1.97 -14.61 3.68
CA THR A 62 -3.41 -14.83 3.91
C THR A 62 -4.13 -13.50 3.86
N CYS A 63 -5.19 -13.40 3.06
CA CYS A 63 -6.06 -12.23 3.09
C CYS A 63 -6.67 -12.09 4.48
N ARG A 64 -6.52 -10.91 5.11
CA ARG A 64 -6.98 -10.63 6.47
C ARG A 64 -8.13 -9.62 6.44
N ASP A 65 -8.91 -9.61 7.52
CA ASP A 65 -9.90 -8.56 7.75
C ASP A 65 -9.17 -7.23 7.99
N PHE A 66 -9.19 -6.36 6.97
CA PHE A 66 -8.49 -5.07 6.98
C PHE A 66 -8.90 -4.17 8.16
N SER A 67 -10.15 -4.28 8.64
CA SER A 67 -10.62 -3.48 9.77
C SER A 67 -9.83 -3.77 11.04
N LYS A 68 -9.55 -5.05 11.31
CA LYS A 68 -8.78 -5.47 12.48
C LYS A 68 -7.32 -5.02 12.45
N ILE A 69 -6.74 -4.91 11.25
CA ILE A 69 -5.39 -4.38 11.06
C ILE A 69 -5.35 -2.89 11.40
N LEU A 70 -6.34 -2.15 10.91
CA LEU A 70 -6.52 -0.72 11.21
C LEU A 70 -6.67 -0.47 12.71
N ASP A 71 -7.47 -1.30 13.38
CA ASP A 71 -7.67 -1.22 14.84
C ASP A 71 -6.37 -1.51 15.59
N TYR A 72 -5.61 -2.53 15.19
CA TYR A 72 -4.31 -2.84 15.78
C TYR A 72 -3.33 -1.67 15.61
N VAL A 73 -3.19 -1.13 14.40
CA VAL A 73 -2.28 -0.01 14.13
C VAL A 73 -2.64 1.19 15.00
N LYS A 74 -3.92 1.57 15.09
CA LYS A 74 -4.37 2.67 15.94
C LYS A 74 -4.10 2.45 17.43
N GLN A 75 -4.28 1.22 17.92
CA GLN A 75 -4.03 0.89 19.33
C GLN A 75 -2.54 0.86 19.68
N ASN A 76 -1.69 0.60 18.70
CA ASN A 76 -0.24 0.41 18.88
C ASN A 76 0.56 1.53 18.21
N GLU A 77 -0.10 2.62 17.80
CA GLU A 77 0.59 3.76 17.22
C GLU A 77 1.50 4.37 18.29
N ILE A 78 2.75 4.60 17.92
CA ILE A 78 3.70 5.27 18.78
C ILE A 78 3.48 6.76 18.55
N GLU A 79 3.06 7.50 19.58
CA GLU A 79 3.01 8.95 19.53
C GLU A 79 4.42 9.46 19.23
N TRP A 80 4.63 9.94 18.01
CA TRP A 80 5.91 10.49 17.58
C TRP A 80 6.03 11.90 18.17
N SER A 81 6.54 12.00 19.40
CA SER A 81 6.94 13.29 19.95
C SER A 81 8.24 13.74 19.25
N TYR A 82 8.11 14.61 18.26
CA TYR A 82 9.27 15.31 17.69
C TYR A 82 9.71 16.34 18.74
N SER A 83 10.72 16.02 19.55
CA SER A 83 11.38 17.05 20.36
C SER A 83 12.23 17.93 19.43
N SER A 84 11.67 19.06 19.00
CA SER A 84 12.48 20.15 18.45
C SER A 84 13.32 20.69 19.59
N ASN A 85 14.55 20.20 19.72
CA ASN A 85 15.55 20.85 20.56
C ASN A 85 16.03 22.11 19.81
N GLU A 86 15.52 23.26 20.24
CA GLU A 86 16.24 24.55 20.13
C GLU A 86 17.29 24.66 21.24
#